data_AF-A0A7W1U5H7-F1
#
_entry.id   AF-A0A7W1U5H7-F1
#
_cell.length_a   1.000
_cell.length_b   1.000
_cell.length_c   1.000
_cell.angle_alpha   90.00
_cell.angle_beta   90.00
_cell.angle_gamma   90.00
#
_symmetry.space_group_name_H-M   'P 1'
#
loop_
_entity.id
_entity.type
_entity.pdbx_description
1 polymer ?
#
loop_
_entity_poly.entity_id
_entity_poly.type
_entity_poly.pdbx_seq_one_letter_code
_entity_poly.pdbx_strand_id
1 'polypeptide(L)'
;MTVNGASSIGLSFGVANFDAGTTAANANITANGGTGQGAHGGGVYFLSRATASNATVTANGGTNGGMGGLISFVGDSVGGKVRLTILANARLDLRLQNAPGLSVGSLAGDGSVLLGANNLTVGANDLSTSFSGGIQDGAGYSGGSLSKIGRGTLILSNPNKYTGGTVVSGAGALFVNSKTSSGTGSGSVSVVSGSLGGAGLIAESVSIGTGAGSGASLAPGKNKITPGVLTIGGSLSLAGDATYLWKIDSATAKGAQVSAAGVTIQSAFFSPSEVRAGAITTGTVLTVINNISLAPIAGAFTNLPDGAIIIVGSNTFQANYEGGDGNDLTLTVVP
;
A
#
# COMPACT_ATOMS: atom_id res chain seq x y z
N MET A 1 3.73 -24.23 -17.09
CA MET A 1 2.98 -25.32 -16.45
C MET A 1 1.58 -24.83 -16.14
N THR A 2 0.57 -25.64 -16.41
CA THR A 2 -0.82 -25.31 -16.07
C THR A 2 -1.35 -26.39 -15.14
N VAL A 3 -1.94 -25.95 -14.03
CA VAL A 3 -2.51 -26.79 -12.97
C VAL A 3 -4.01 -26.55 -12.97
N ASN A 4 -4.76 -27.48 -13.56
CA ASN A 4 -6.19 -27.28 -13.78
C ASN A 4 -7.02 -27.59 -12.54
N GLY A 5 -8.08 -26.81 -12.30
CA GLY A 5 -9.12 -27.20 -11.35
C GLY A 5 -9.94 -28.39 -11.85
N ALA A 6 -10.74 -28.95 -10.94
CA ALA A 6 -11.72 -29.97 -11.28
C ALA A 6 -12.88 -29.37 -12.09
N SER A 7 -13.51 -30.19 -12.93
CA SER A 7 -14.71 -29.80 -13.68
C SER A 7 -16.01 -29.98 -12.89
N SER A 8 -16.01 -30.77 -11.82
CA SER A 8 -17.14 -30.96 -10.90
C SER A 8 -16.67 -31.42 -9.51
N ILE A 9 -17.59 -31.45 -8.53
CA ILE A 9 -17.33 -32.00 -7.19
C ILE A 9 -16.98 -33.50 -7.30
N GLY A 10 -16.01 -33.93 -6.48
CA GLY A 10 -15.58 -35.33 -6.39
C GLY A 10 -14.59 -35.76 -7.47
N LEU A 11 -14.33 -34.93 -8.48
CA LEU A 11 -13.28 -35.17 -9.45
C LEU A 11 -11.92 -34.69 -8.95
N SER A 12 -10.87 -35.30 -9.50
CA SER A 12 -9.50 -34.88 -9.26
C SER A 12 -9.23 -33.49 -9.85
N PHE A 13 -8.39 -32.73 -9.16
CA PHE A 13 -7.84 -31.46 -9.62
C PHE A 13 -6.32 -31.58 -9.69
N GLY A 14 -5.70 -30.71 -10.47
CA GLY A 14 -4.26 -30.63 -10.62
C GLY A 14 -3.60 -30.10 -9.36
N VAL A 15 -2.44 -30.67 -9.03
CA VAL A 15 -1.57 -30.19 -7.96
C VAL A 15 -0.14 -30.14 -8.48
N ALA A 16 0.53 -29.01 -8.30
CA ALA A 16 1.97 -28.87 -8.49
C ALA A 16 2.64 -28.62 -7.13
N ASN A 17 3.44 -29.58 -6.68
CA ASN A 17 4.18 -29.50 -5.43
C ASN A 17 5.67 -29.27 -5.70
N PHE A 18 6.20 -28.20 -5.11
CA PHE A 18 7.63 -27.97 -4.94
C PHE A 18 7.95 -28.25 -3.48
N ASP A 19 8.83 -29.21 -3.22
CA ASP A 19 9.19 -29.63 -1.86
C ASP A 19 10.71 -29.86 -1.74
N ALA A 20 11.19 -30.12 -0.52
CA ALA A 20 12.54 -30.59 -0.21
C ALA A 20 13.67 -29.74 -0.83
N GLY A 21 13.49 -28.41 -0.91
CA GLY A 21 14.50 -27.49 -1.45
C GLY A 21 14.47 -27.32 -2.97
N THR A 22 13.49 -27.89 -3.67
CA THR A 22 13.33 -27.70 -5.12
C THR A 22 12.99 -26.24 -5.48
N THR A 23 13.21 -25.88 -6.75
CA THR A 23 12.97 -24.52 -7.25
C THR A 23 12.03 -24.49 -8.44
N ALA A 24 11.13 -23.51 -8.49
CA ALA A 24 10.40 -23.16 -9.70
C ALA A 24 11.22 -22.34 -10.71
N ALA A 25 12.45 -21.93 -10.35
CA ALA A 25 13.38 -21.16 -11.17
C ALA A 25 12.71 -19.97 -11.87
N ASN A 26 12.57 -20.01 -13.20
CA ASN A 26 11.95 -18.96 -14.02
C ASN A 26 10.62 -19.45 -14.64
N ALA A 27 9.97 -20.45 -14.04
CA ALA A 27 8.78 -21.06 -14.62
C ALA A 27 7.59 -20.09 -14.68
N ASN A 28 6.78 -20.23 -15.72
CA ASN A 28 5.43 -19.67 -15.78
C ASN A 28 4.44 -20.75 -15.35
N ILE A 29 3.75 -20.54 -14.23
CA ILE A 29 2.83 -21.50 -13.61
C ILE A 29 1.45 -20.87 -13.48
N THR A 30 0.42 -21.55 -13.95
CA THR A 30 -0.97 -21.09 -13.80
C THR A 30 -1.78 -22.13 -13.04
N ALA A 31 -2.39 -21.72 -11.92
CA ALA A 31 -3.39 -22.47 -11.17
C ALA A 31 -4.79 -22.02 -11.60
N ASN A 32 -5.51 -22.85 -12.36
CA ASN A 32 -6.86 -22.54 -12.80
C ASN A 32 -7.88 -22.88 -11.72
N GLY A 33 -8.91 -22.05 -11.55
CA GLY A 33 -10.06 -22.41 -10.72
C GLY A 33 -10.84 -23.60 -11.28
N GLY A 34 -11.71 -24.17 -10.45
CA GLY A 34 -12.65 -25.22 -10.86
C GLY A 34 -13.72 -24.65 -11.79
N THR A 35 -14.25 -25.47 -12.70
CA THR A 35 -15.19 -25.01 -13.74
C THR A 35 -16.64 -25.45 -13.52
N GLY A 36 -16.92 -26.18 -12.44
CA GLY A 36 -18.25 -26.60 -12.03
C GLY A 36 -18.56 -26.16 -10.61
N GLN A 37 -19.84 -26.15 -10.25
CA GLN A 37 -20.30 -25.72 -8.93
C GLN A 37 -19.60 -26.50 -7.81
N GLY A 38 -18.91 -25.80 -6.92
CA GLY A 38 -18.16 -26.37 -5.80
C GLY A 38 -16.92 -27.19 -6.21
N ALA A 39 -16.55 -27.22 -7.49
CA ALA A 39 -15.34 -27.90 -7.93
C ALA A 39 -14.09 -27.19 -7.39
N HIS A 40 -13.10 -27.96 -6.94
CA HIS A 40 -11.84 -27.42 -6.44
C HIS A 40 -11.02 -26.78 -7.56
N GLY A 41 -10.34 -25.67 -7.25
CA GLY A 41 -9.31 -25.11 -8.11
C GLY A 41 -8.03 -25.94 -8.07
N GLY A 42 -7.20 -25.77 -9.10
CA GLY A 42 -5.85 -26.30 -9.13
C GLY A 42 -4.99 -25.67 -8.05
N GLY A 43 -4.06 -26.43 -7.50
CA GLY A 43 -3.20 -26.01 -6.40
C GLY A 43 -1.72 -25.98 -6.75
N VAL A 44 -1.04 -24.88 -6.42
CA VAL A 44 0.42 -24.76 -6.49
C VAL A 44 0.95 -24.57 -5.08
N TYR A 45 1.79 -25.50 -4.63
CA TYR A 45 2.31 -25.51 -3.27
C TYR A 45 3.83 -25.43 -3.28
N PHE A 46 4.36 -24.47 -2.53
CA PHE A 46 5.75 -24.41 -2.13
C PHE A 46 5.84 -24.87 -0.68
N LEU A 47 6.49 -26.02 -0.47
CA LEU A 47 6.54 -26.72 0.81
C LEU A 47 7.98 -26.76 1.35
N SER A 48 8.09 -26.96 2.66
CA SER A 48 9.36 -27.13 3.35
C SER A 48 10.34 -26.01 3.02
N ARG A 49 11.45 -26.27 2.31
CA ARG A 49 12.47 -25.27 1.92
C ARG A 49 12.44 -24.93 0.42
N ALA A 50 11.35 -25.22 -0.28
CA ALA A 50 11.23 -24.95 -1.71
C ALA A 50 11.25 -23.45 -2.02
N THR A 51 11.71 -23.07 -3.22
CA THR A 51 11.81 -21.67 -3.64
C THR A 51 11.10 -21.37 -4.96
N ALA A 52 10.24 -20.36 -4.96
CA ALA A 52 9.61 -19.85 -6.16
C ALA A 52 10.59 -19.04 -7.05
N SER A 53 11.73 -18.62 -6.50
CA SER A 53 12.80 -17.93 -7.23
C SER A 53 12.30 -16.76 -8.08
N ASN A 54 12.44 -16.77 -9.41
CA ASN A 54 11.95 -15.72 -10.31
C ASN A 54 10.68 -16.14 -11.08
N ALA A 55 9.97 -17.17 -10.61
CA ALA A 55 8.81 -17.69 -11.31
C ALA A 55 7.71 -16.62 -11.46
N THR A 56 6.86 -16.78 -12.47
CA THR A 56 5.59 -16.07 -12.57
C THR A 56 4.49 -17.07 -12.27
N VAL A 57 3.72 -16.83 -11.20
CA VAL A 57 2.65 -17.72 -10.75
C VAL A 57 1.33 -16.97 -10.73
N THR A 58 0.37 -17.45 -11.51
CA THR A 58 -0.97 -16.87 -11.62
C THR A 58 -2.00 -17.84 -11.04
N ALA A 59 -2.88 -17.36 -10.17
CA ALA A 59 -4.06 -18.09 -9.73
C ALA A 59 -5.32 -17.45 -10.32
N ASN A 60 -6.04 -18.21 -11.14
CA ASN A 60 -7.28 -17.75 -11.79
C ASN A 60 -8.49 -18.10 -10.93
N GLY A 61 -9.52 -17.26 -10.97
CA GLY A 61 -10.82 -17.58 -10.38
C GLY A 61 -11.46 -18.82 -11.00
N GLY A 62 -12.38 -19.44 -10.25
CA GLY A 62 -13.24 -20.49 -10.75
C GLY A 62 -14.42 -19.94 -11.55
N THR A 63 -15.05 -20.80 -12.33
CA THR A 63 -16.26 -20.48 -13.11
C THR A 63 -17.41 -21.37 -12.66
N ASN A 64 -18.65 -20.96 -12.96
CA ASN A 64 -19.87 -21.70 -12.62
C ASN A 64 -20.00 -22.11 -11.14
N GLY A 65 -19.54 -21.26 -10.22
CA GLY A 65 -19.54 -21.54 -8.78
C GLY A 65 -18.38 -22.43 -8.31
N GLY A 66 -17.38 -22.69 -9.15
CA GLY A 66 -16.15 -23.36 -8.77
C GLY A 66 -15.25 -22.48 -7.90
N MET A 67 -14.40 -23.13 -7.12
CA MET A 67 -13.39 -22.44 -6.30
C MET A 67 -12.27 -21.90 -7.18
N GLY A 68 -11.68 -20.76 -6.81
CA GLY A 68 -10.50 -20.24 -7.48
C GLY A 68 -9.26 -21.11 -7.25
N GLY A 69 -8.25 -20.90 -8.09
CA GLY A 69 -6.94 -21.52 -7.92
C GLY A 69 -6.29 -21.14 -6.59
N LEU A 70 -5.43 -22.03 -6.08
CA LEU A 70 -4.72 -21.85 -4.83
C LEU A 70 -3.22 -21.79 -5.09
N ILE A 71 -2.56 -20.75 -4.57
CA ILE A 71 -1.12 -20.71 -4.37
C ILE A 71 -0.88 -20.74 -2.87
N SER A 72 -0.06 -21.66 -2.38
CA SER A 72 0.27 -21.72 -0.96
C SER A 72 1.76 -21.87 -0.75
N PHE A 73 2.26 -21.10 0.22
CA PHE A 73 3.61 -21.23 0.75
C PHE A 73 3.46 -21.76 2.17
N VAL A 74 4.22 -22.81 2.49
CA VAL A 74 4.13 -23.55 3.76
C VAL A 74 5.54 -23.78 4.31
N GLY A 75 5.67 -23.83 5.64
CA GLY A 75 6.93 -24.08 6.33
C GLY A 75 7.92 -22.95 6.10
N ASP A 76 9.16 -23.29 5.73
CA ASP A 76 10.27 -22.36 5.49
C ASP A 76 10.45 -22.02 4.00
N SER A 77 9.38 -22.13 3.20
CA SER A 77 9.48 -21.94 1.75
C SER A 77 9.71 -20.48 1.38
N VAL A 78 10.42 -20.25 0.28
CA VAL A 78 10.95 -18.93 -0.09
C VAL A 78 10.28 -18.41 -1.35
N GLY A 79 9.72 -17.21 -1.30
CA GLY A 79 9.12 -16.56 -2.48
C GLY A 79 10.17 -16.01 -3.45
N GLY A 80 11.25 -15.44 -2.95
CA GLY A 80 12.29 -14.84 -3.78
C GLY A 80 11.76 -13.63 -4.56
N LYS A 81 11.98 -13.61 -5.88
CA LYS A 81 11.51 -12.55 -6.80
C LYS A 81 10.23 -12.94 -7.56
N VAL A 82 9.50 -13.95 -7.07
CA VAL A 82 8.28 -14.46 -7.70
C VAL A 82 7.30 -13.33 -8.00
N ARG A 83 6.68 -13.40 -9.18
CA ARG A 83 5.58 -12.53 -9.59
C ARG A 83 4.28 -13.27 -9.35
N LEU A 84 3.46 -12.79 -8.41
CA LEU A 84 2.17 -13.37 -8.07
C LEU A 84 1.03 -12.54 -8.65
N THR A 85 0.14 -13.21 -9.38
CA THR A 85 -1.12 -12.62 -9.86
C THR A 85 -2.29 -13.44 -9.32
N ILE A 86 -3.11 -12.88 -8.44
CA ILE A 86 -4.23 -13.57 -7.81
C ILE A 86 -5.54 -12.95 -8.30
N LEU A 87 -6.41 -13.73 -8.93
CA LEU A 87 -7.58 -13.20 -9.64
C LEU A 87 -8.91 -13.70 -9.06
N ALA A 88 -9.92 -12.83 -9.03
CA ALA A 88 -11.29 -13.13 -8.63
C ALA A 88 -11.38 -13.91 -7.30
N ASN A 89 -11.99 -15.10 -7.27
CA ASN A 89 -12.10 -15.89 -6.03
C ASN A 89 -10.88 -16.80 -5.74
N ALA A 90 -9.76 -16.62 -6.46
CA ALA A 90 -8.49 -17.31 -6.20
C ALA A 90 -7.79 -16.79 -4.94
N ARG A 91 -6.85 -17.59 -4.42
CA ARG A 91 -6.21 -17.29 -3.14
C ARG A 91 -4.70 -17.50 -3.15
N LEU A 92 -3.99 -16.60 -2.46
CA LEU A 92 -2.67 -16.83 -1.89
C LEU A 92 -2.85 -17.17 -0.40
N ASP A 93 -2.35 -18.32 0.05
CA ASP A 93 -2.46 -18.76 1.44
C ASP A 93 -1.09 -18.93 2.09
N LEU A 94 -0.83 -18.12 3.12
CA LEU A 94 0.39 -18.07 3.90
C LEU A 94 0.16 -18.47 5.36
N ARG A 95 -1.02 -18.99 5.72
CA ARG A 95 -1.35 -19.28 7.12
C ARG A 95 -0.45 -20.34 7.78
N LEU A 96 0.20 -21.16 6.97
CA LEU A 96 1.12 -22.22 7.41
C LEU A 96 2.60 -21.89 7.10
N GLN A 97 2.93 -20.62 6.86
CA GLN A 97 4.31 -20.14 6.81
C GLN A 97 4.89 -20.03 8.22
N ASN A 98 6.19 -20.29 8.33
CA ASN A 98 6.97 -20.04 9.52
C ASN A 98 7.49 -18.59 9.55
N ALA A 99 7.89 -18.13 10.73
CA ALA A 99 8.57 -16.84 10.87
C ALA A 99 9.86 -16.80 10.01
N PRO A 100 10.21 -15.64 9.40
CA PRO A 100 9.61 -14.32 9.58
C PRO A 100 8.43 -14.01 8.62
N GLY A 101 7.89 -15.01 7.93
CA GLY A 101 6.90 -14.84 6.86
C GLY A 101 7.52 -14.91 5.46
N LEU A 102 6.85 -14.37 4.45
CA LEU A 102 7.20 -14.56 3.04
C LEU A 102 7.62 -13.26 2.36
N SER A 103 8.78 -13.26 1.70
CA SER A 103 9.19 -12.21 0.76
C SER A 103 8.96 -12.64 -0.69
N VAL A 104 8.28 -11.78 -1.46
CA VAL A 104 7.95 -11.99 -2.87
C VAL A 104 8.41 -10.82 -3.73
N GLY A 105 8.57 -11.10 -5.03
CA GLY A 105 8.91 -10.08 -6.01
C GLY A 105 7.82 -9.03 -6.13
N SER A 106 6.61 -9.44 -6.54
CA SER A 106 5.49 -8.53 -6.76
C SER A 106 4.15 -9.24 -6.58
N LEU A 107 3.12 -8.48 -6.18
CA LEU A 107 1.74 -8.94 -6.01
C LEU A 107 0.81 -8.08 -6.87
N ALA A 108 -0.01 -8.73 -7.70
CA ALA A 108 -1.03 -8.08 -8.54
C ALA A 108 -2.35 -8.86 -8.54
N GLY A 109 -3.41 -8.19 -9.01
CA GLY A 109 -4.74 -8.78 -9.19
C GLY A 109 -5.76 -8.34 -8.14
N ASP A 110 -6.88 -9.05 -8.11
CA ASP A 110 -8.09 -8.70 -7.35
C ASP A 110 -8.60 -9.82 -6.43
N GLY A 111 -7.84 -10.92 -6.29
CA GLY A 111 -8.20 -12.05 -5.44
C GLY A 111 -7.87 -11.88 -3.95
N SER A 112 -7.82 -12.98 -3.20
CA SER A 112 -7.64 -12.91 -1.74
C SER A 112 -6.25 -13.37 -1.30
N VAL A 113 -5.70 -12.69 -0.29
CA VAL A 113 -4.48 -13.10 0.42
C VAL A 113 -4.84 -13.42 1.86
N LEU A 114 -4.49 -14.63 2.31
CA LEU A 114 -4.63 -15.09 3.70
C LEU A 114 -3.25 -15.11 4.35
N LEU A 115 -2.98 -14.20 5.28
CA LEU A 115 -1.67 -14.03 5.91
C LEU A 115 -1.43 -14.98 7.10
N GLY A 116 -2.49 -15.38 7.81
CA GLY A 116 -2.37 -15.92 9.15
C GLY A 116 -1.78 -14.86 10.08
N ALA A 117 -0.75 -15.25 10.84
CA ALA A 117 0.04 -14.35 11.68
C ALA A 117 1.35 -13.89 11.00
N ASN A 118 1.48 -14.07 9.68
CA ASN A 118 2.74 -13.84 8.96
C ASN A 118 2.82 -12.44 8.33
N ASN A 119 4.06 -11.95 8.19
CA ASN A 119 4.36 -10.77 7.38
C ASN A 119 4.50 -11.16 5.90
N LEU A 120 3.81 -10.46 5.01
CA LEU A 120 4.04 -10.52 3.57
C LEU A 120 4.90 -9.34 3.14
N THR A 121 6.12 -9.62 2.70
CA THR A 121 7.03 -8.61 2.13
C THR A 121 6.90 -8.59 0.60
N VAL A 122 6.53 -7.45 0.02
CA VAL A 122 6.33 -7.27 -1.43
C VAL A 122 7.32 -6.26 -1.99
N GLY A 123 7.96 -6.59 -3.10
CA GLY A 123 8.77 -5.64 -3.88
C GLY A 123 10.18 -6.11 -4.20
N ALA A 124 10.53 -7.37 -3.94
CA ALA A 124 11.89 -7.90 -4.13
C ALA A 124 12.37 -7.88 -5.61
N ASN A 125 11.48 -7.58 -6.56
CA ASN A 125 11.81 -7.47 -7.99
C ASN A 125 11.61 -6.05 -8.56
N ASP A 126 11.38 -5.04 -7.70
CA ASP A 126 11.19 -3.64 -8.06
C ASP A 126 10.01 -3.32 -9.00
N LEU A 127 9.13 -4.29 -9.30
CA LEU A 127 7.99 -4.02 -10.17
C LEU A 127 6.95 -3.15 -9.48
N SER A 128 6.32 -2.29 -10.28
CA SER A 128 5.14 -1.56 -9.85
C SER A 128 3.88 -2.36 -10.17
N THR A 129 3.03 -2.58 -9.18
CA THR A 129 1.80 -3.36 -9.31
C THR A 129 0.62 -2.70 -8.59
N SER A 130 -0.57 -3.08 -8.99
CA SER A 130 -1.82 -2.75 -8.29
C SER A 130 -2.47 -4.03 -7.80
N PHE A 131 -2.93 -4.00 -6.55
CA PHE A 131 -3.72 -5.04 -5.93
C PHE A 131 -5.04 -4.43 -5.47
N SER A 132 -6.15 -4.92 -6.03
CA SER A 132 -7.52 -4.55 -5.65
C SER A 132 -8.22 -5.69 -4.91
N GLY A 133 -7.48 -6.72 -4.54
CA GLY A 133 -7.97 -7.82 -3.72
C GLY A 133 -7.99 -7.50 -2.23
N GLY A 134 -8.53 -8.42 -1.44
CA GLY A 134 -8.53 -8.34 0.02
C GLY A 134 -7.35 -9.09 0.62
N ILE A 135 -6.53 -8.39 1.40
CA ILE A 135 -5.47 -8.98 2.25
C ILE A 135 -6.02 -9.08 3.67
N GLN A 136 -5.98 -10.26 4.28
CA GLN A 136 -6.57 -10.54 5.58
C GLN A 136 -5.79 -11.63 6.33
N ASP A 137 -5.95 -11.70 7.65
CA ASP A 137 -5.32 -12.76 8.45
C ASP A 137 -5.94 -14.12 8.12
N GLY A 138 -7.27 -14.15 7.94
CA GLY A 138 -8.05 -15.38 7.79
C GLY A 138 -8.70 -15.78 9.11
N ALA A 139 -9.72 -16.65 9.02
CA ALA A 139 -10.49 -17.03 10.19
C ALA A 139 -9.61 -17.71 11.27
N GLY A 140 -9.68 -17.21 12.50
CA GLY A 140 -8.93 -17.73 13.64
C GLY A 140 -7.49 -17.21 13.77
N TYR A 141 -7.07 -16.25 12.94
CA TYR A 141 -5.74 -15.65 12.98
C TYR A 141 -5.79 -14.15 13.26
N SER A 142 -4.70 -13.64 13.82
CA SER A 142 -4.39 -12.23 13.99
C SER A 142 -2.89 -11.98 13.82
N GLY A 143 -2.49 -10.73 13.65
CA GLY A 143 -1.09 -10.32 13.55
C GLY A 143 -0.49 -10.38 12.14
N GLY A 144 -1.26 -10.78 11.11
CA GLY A 144 -0.81 -10.70 9.74
C GLY A 144 -0.45 -9.25 9.36
N SER A 145 0.67 -9.07 8.66
CA SER A 145 1.24 -7.75 8.39
C SER A 145 1.77 -7.62 6.96
N LEU A 146 1.99 -6.39 6.52
CA LEU A 146 2.48 -6.08 5.18
C LEU A 146 3.75 -5.24 5.24
N SER A 147 4.78 -5.66 4.50
CA SER A 147 5.99 -4.87 4.29
C SER A 147 6.16 -4.54 2.80
N LYS A 148 6.27 -3.27 2.47
CA LYS A 148 6.54 -2.80 1.09
C LYS A 148 8.01 -2.42 0.97
N ILE A 149 8.74 -3.13 0.10
CA ILE A 149 10.17 -2.91 -0.18
C ILE A 149 10.45 -2.58 -1.64
N GLY A 150 11.72 -2.35 -1.98
CA GLY A 150 12.17 -2.12 -3.35
C GLY A 150 11.73 -0.78 -3.94
N ARG A 151 12.05 -0.55 -5.21
CA ARG A 151 11.86 0.72 -5.94
C ARG A 151 10.49 0.85 -6.61
N GLY A 152 9.78 -0.26 -6.77
CA GLY A 152 8.46 -0.29 -7.40
C GLY A 152 7.37 0.39 -6.57
N THR A 153 6.23 0.66 -7.19
CA THR A 153 5.02 1.14 -6.51
C THR A 153 4.07 -0.02 -6.26
N LEU A 154 3.56 -0.18 -5.03
CA LEU A 154 2.40 -1.02 -4.76
C LEU A 154 1.18 -0.11 -4.55
N ILE A 155 0.09 -0.37 -5.26
CA ILE A 155 -1.19 0.33 -5.08
C ILE A 155 -2.19 -0.63 -4.43
N LEU A 156 -2.72 -0.27 -3.26
CA LEU A 156 -3.82 -0.97 -2.60
C LEU A 156 -5.11 -0.21 -2.88
N SER A 157 -5.99 -0.78 -3.69
CA SER A 157 -7.19 -0.06 -4.17
C SER A 157 -8.46 -0.36 -3.37
N ASN A 158 -8.48 -1.43 -2.57
CA ASN A 158 -9.63 -1.88 -1.80
C ASN A 158 -9.29 -2.10 -0.32
N PRO A 159 -10.30 -2.23 0.56
CA PRO A 159 -10.08 -2.45 1.98
C PRO A 159 -9.32 -3.74 2.28
N ASN A 160 -8.46 -3.68 3.29
CA ASN A 160 -7.74 -4.81 3.83
C ASN A 160 -8.15 -5.05 5.29
N LYS A 161 -7.99 -6.29 5.77
CA LYS A 161 -8.46 -6.77 7.07
C LYS A 161 -7.39 -7.54 7.85
N TYR A 162 -6.12 -7.34 7.51
CA TYR A 162 -5.03 -7.85 8.34
C TYR A 162 -4.89 -6.95 9.58
N THR A 163 -4.52 -7.54 10.71
CA THR A 163 -4.55 -6.83 12.01
C THR A 163 -3.19 -6.34 12.49
N GLY A 164 -2.10 -6.84 11.91
CA GLY A 164 -0.76 -6.31 12.13
C GLY A 164 -0.49 -5.02 11.35
N GLY A 165 0.66 -4.41 11.60
CA GLY A 165 1.04 -3.12 11.00
C GLY A 165 1.46 -3.21 9.53
N THR A 166 1.61 -2.04 8.91
CA THR A 166 2.21 -1.89 7.58
C THR A 166 3.53 -1.16 7.68
N VAL A 167 4.59 -1.70 7.08
CA VAL A 167 5.91 -1.05 7.01
C VAL A 167 6.25 -0.73 5.56
N VAL A 168 6.68 0.50 5.29
CA VAL A 168 7.27 0.90 4.01
C VAL A 168 8.76 1.12 4.23
N SER A 169 9.58 0.29 3.58
CA SER A 169 11.04 0.29 3.67
C SER A 169 11.66 0.01 2.30
N GLY A 170 11.89 1.05 1.52
CA GLY A 170 12.61 0.98 0.26
C GLY A 170 12.77 2.36 -0.36
N ALA A 171 13.02 2.42 -1.67
CA ALA A 171 13.00 3.67 -2.44
C ALA A 171 11.71 3.84 -3.27
N GLY A 172 10.80 2.87 -3.19
CA GLY A 172 9.53 2.85 -3.90
C GLY A 172 8.40 3.49 -3.12
N ALA A 173 7.16 3.20 -3.56
CA ALA A 173 5.97 3.79 -2.96
C ALA A 173 4.90 2.76 -2.61
N LEU A 174 4.11 3.07 -1.57
CA LEU A 174 2.82 2.46 -1.27
C LEU A 174 1.73 3.51 -1.48
N PHE A 175 0.78 3.26 -2.39
CA PHE A 175 -0.41 4.10 -2.54
C PHE A 175 -1.63 3.42 -1.95
N VAL A 176 -2.30 4.10 -1.02
CA VAL A 176 -3.53 3.64 -0.38
C VAL A 176 -4.72 4.37 -1.00
N ASN A 177 -5.52 3.66 -1.81
CA ASN A 177 -6.60 4.23 -2.61
C ASN A 177 -7.99 3.64 -2.29
N SER A 178 -8.10 2.85 -1.21
CA SER A 178 -9.38 2.36 -0.69
C SER A 178 -10.22 3.51 -0.15
N LYS A 179 -11.45 3.68 -0.67
CA LYS A 179 -12.35 4.78 -0.27
C LYS A 179 -13.42 4.41 0.76
N THR A 180 -13.67 3.12 0.96
CA THR A 180 -14.82 2.63 1.75
C THR A 180 -14.44 2.20 3.16
N SER A 181 -13.21 1.75 3.36
CA SER A 181 -12.64 1.36 4.66
C SER A 181 -11.11 1.35 4.55
N SER A 182 -10.39 1.00 5.62
CA SER A 182 -8.94 1.09 5.64
C SER A 182 -8.29 0.22 4.56
N GLY A 183 -7.43 0.83 3.75
CA GLY A 183 -6.58 0.10 2.81
C GLY A 183 -5.35 -0.54 3.45
N THR A 184 -5.11 -0.37 4.75
CA THR A 184 -3.93 -0.92 5.45
C THR A 184 -4.28 -1.76 6.67
N GLY A 185 -5.50 -2.29 6.73
CA GLY A 185 -5.94 -3.10 7.87
C GLY A 185 -6.19 -2.27 9.13
N SER A 186 -6.02 -2.89 10.29
CA SER A 186 -6.25 -2.27 11.61
C SER A 186 -4.97 -2.08 12.42
N GLY A 187 -3.80 -2.19 11.80
CA GLY A 187 -2.52 -1.88 12.42
C GLY A 187 -1.97 -0.52 11.95
N SER A 188 -1.07 0.06 12.75
CA SER A 188 -0.40 1.31 12.40
C SER A 188 0.45 1.21 11.13
N VAL A 189 0.67 2.33 10.46
CA VAL A 189 1.57 2.43 9.31
C VAL A 189 2.86 3.13 9.71
N SER A 190 4.00 2.54 9.37
CA SER A 190 5.33 3.13 9.55
C SER A 190 6.07 3.21 8.23
N VAL A 191 6.55 4.41 7.89
CA VAL A 191 7.35 4.67 6.69
C VAL A 191 8.74 5.05 7.14
N VAL A 192 9.64 4.07 7.14
CA VAL A 192 11.04 4.29 7.52
C VAL A 192 11.87 4.74 6.32
N SER A 193 11.49 4.34 5.10
CA SER A 193 12.03 4.89 3.85
C SER A 193 11.08 4.65 2.68
N GLY A 194 11.15 5.48 1.65
CA GLY A 194 10.26 5.46 0.50
C GLY A 194 9.03 6.34 0.74
N SER A 195 8.02 6.21 -0.12
CA SER A 195 6.86 7.09 -0.07
C SER A 195 5.57 6.36 0.31
N LEU A 196 4.83 6.92 1.26
CA LEU A 196 3.40 6.64 1.42
C LEU A 196 2.61 7.71 0.67
N GLY A 197 1.66 7.30 -0.15
CA GLY A 197 0.74 8.20 -0.83
C GLY A 197 -0.65 7.58 -0.93
N GLY A 198 -1.50 8.17 -1.78
CA GLY A 198 -2.86 7.70 -1.97
C GLY A 198 -3.90 8.78 -1.75
N ALA A 199 -5.12 8.47 -2.15
CA ALA A 199 -6.31 9.30 -1.92
C ALA A 199 -7.45 8.49 -1.27
N GLY A 200 -7.07 7.55 -0.40
CA GLY A 200 -7.97 6.65 0.32
C GLY A 200 -7.91 6.82 1.84
N LEU A 201 -8.36 5.80 2.57
CA LEU A 201 -8.43 5.77 4.03
C LEU A 201 -7.39 4.82 4.63
N ILE A 202 -6.69 5.30 5.66
CA ILE A 202 -5.90 4.53 6.63
C ILE A 202 -6.62 4.71 7.97
N ALA A 203 -7.01 3.62 8.66
CA ALA A 203 -7.79 3.74 9.89
C ALA A 203 -6.91 4.18 11.07
N GLU A 204 -5.72 3.61 11.17
CA GLU A 204 -4.83 3.79 12.31
C GLU A 204 -3.81 4.91 12.13
N SER A 205 -2.99 5.14 13.16
CA SER A 205 -1.94 6.15 13.14
C SER A 205 -0.85 5.87 12.10
N VAL A 206 -0.27 6.94 11.58
CA VAL A 206 0.79 6.93 10.57
C VAL A 206 2.03 7.66 11.11
N SER A 207 3.18 7.02 11.00
CA SER A 207 4.49 7.62 11.27
C SER A 207 5.33 7.66 10.00
N ILE A 208 5.91 8.83 9.70
CA ILE A 208 6.83 9.03 8.59
C ILE A 208 8.18 9.46 9.16
N GLY A 209 9.22 8.68 8.86
CA GLY A 209 10.59 8.96 9.28
C GLY A 209 11.07 8.18 10.51
N THR A 210 12.28 8.54 10.92
CA THR A 210 13.27 7.89 11.79
C THR A 210 13.86 6.57 11.28
N GLY A 211 13.95 6.46 9.94
CA GLY A 211 14.91 5.59 9.25
C GLY A 211 16.34 6.14 9.22
N ALA A 212 16.63 7.15 10.06
CA ALA A 212 17.89 7.82 10.38
C ALA A 212 18.67 8.44 9.20
N GLY A 213 17.98 8.65 8.07
CA GLY A 213 18.47 9.37 6.91
C GLY A 213 17.29 9.88 6.10
N SER A 214 17.56 10.82 5.18
CA SER A 214 16.51 11.28 4.27
C SER A 214 16.00 10.14 3.40
N GLY A 215 14.69 10.04 3.23
CA GLY A 215 14.11 9.08 2.28
C GLY A 215 12.69 8.64 2.58
N ALA A 216 12.19 8.88 3.78
CA ALA A 216 10.78 8.68 4.11
C ALA A 216 9.96 9.90 3.65
N SER A 217 8.87 9.66 2.92
CA SER A 217 8.01 10.74 2.44
C SER A 217 6.53 10.43 2.53
N LEU A 218 5.76 11.48 2.80
CA LEU A 218 4.31 11.52 2.65
C LEU A 218 3.98 12.23 1.33
N ALA A 219 3.19 11.60 0.46
CA ALA A 219 2.83 12.12 -0.86
C ALA A 219 1.35 11.85 -1.19
N PRO A 220 0.39 12.51 -0.51
CA PRO A 220 -1.03 12.36 -0.76
C PRO A 220 -1.38 12.68 -2.21
N GLY A 221 -2.42 12.02 -2.71
CA GLY A 221 -2.81 12.03 -4.10
C GLY A 221 -2.98 10.62 -4.64
N LYS A 222 -3.93 10.44 -5.57
CA LYS A 222 -4.33 9.13 -6.11
C LYS A 222 -3.15 8.37 -6.75
N ASN A 223 -2.21 9.11 -7.32
CA ASN A 223 -1.00 8.60 -7.96
C ASN A 223 0.08 9.71 -7.95
N LYS A 224 1.15 9.53 -8.72
CA LYS A 224 2.26 10.49 -8.76
C LYS A 224 1.89 11.88 -9.28
N ILE A 225 0.82 12.04 -10.07
CA ILE A 225 0.48 13.28 -10.78
C ILE A 225 -0.94 13.81 -10.47
N THR A 226 -1.77 13.06 -9.75
CA THR A 226 -3.15 13.46 -9.44
C THR A 226 -3.28 13.79 -7.95
N PRO A 227 -3.39 15.09 -7.59
CA PRO A 227 -3.69 15.50 -6.23
C PRO A 227 -4.98 14.87 -5.69
N GLY A 228 -5.06 14.71 -4.38
CA GLY A 228 -6.19 14.09 -3.69
C GLY A 228 -5.98 14.07 -2.19
N VAL A 229 -7.02 13.63 -1.48
CA VAL A 229 -7.05 13.61 -0.02
C VAL A 229 -6.71 12.22 0.49
N LEU A 230 -5.63 12.10 1.26
CA LEU A 230 -5.36 10.92 2.07
C LEU A 230 -5.97 11.12 3.47
N THR A 231 -6.88 10.25 3.86
CA THR A 231 -7.50 10.28 5.19
C THR A 231 -6.80 9.30 6.12
N ILE A 232 -6.40 9.78 7.29
CA ILE A 232 -5.80 9.02 8.37
C ILE A 232 -6.75 9.14 9.57
N GLY A 233 -7.34 8.04 10.00
CA GLY A 233 -8.28 8.01 11.13
C GLY A 233 -7.58 8.21 12.48
N GLY A 234 -6.30 7.85 12.58
CA GLY A 234 -5.45 8.11 13.74
C GLY A 234 -4.59 9.36 13.60
N SER A 235 -3.56 9.44 14.45
CA SER A 235 -2.60 10.55 14.45
C SER A 235 -1.59 10.43 13.29
N LEU A 236 -1.09 11.57 12.82
CA LEU A 236 0.02 11.67 11.87
C LEU A 236 1.25 12.25 12.56
N SER A 237 2.38 11.54 12.50
CA SER A 237 3.69 12.04 12.93
C SER A 237 4.66 12.14 11.77
N LEU A 238 5.25 13.32 11.57
CA LEU A 238 6.32 13.59 10.61
C LEU A 238 7.61 13.88 11.39
N ALA A 239 8.57 12.97 11.34
CA ALA A 239 9.87 13.14 11.98
C ALA A 239 10.79 14.10 11.19
N GLY A 240 11.91 14.50 11.77
CA GLY A 240 12.83 15.47 11.15
C GLY A 240 13.51 15.00 9.84
N ASP A 241 13.59 13.68 9.61
CA ASP A 241 14.08 13.08 8.37
C ASP A 241 12.98 12.79 7.34
N ALA A 242 11.72 13.17 7.64
CA ALA A 242 10.59 13.02 6.75
C ALA A 242 10.46 14.21 5.77
N THR A 243 9.95 13.92 4.58
CA THR A 243 9.55 14.93 3.60
C THR A 243 8.05 14.85 3.29
N TYR A 244 7.33 15.97 3.41
CA TYR A 244 5.98 16.11 2.88
C TYR A 244 6.04 16.58 1.42
N LEU A 245 5.81 15.65 0.49
CA LEU A 245 5.76 15.90 -0.96
C LEU A 245 4.36 16.37 -1.36
N TRP A 246 4.09 17.66 -1.17
CA TRP A 246 2.82 18.27 -1.54
C TRP A 246 2.74 18.56 -3.04
N LYS A 247 1.58 18.32 -3.64
CA LYS A 247 1.33 18.48 -5.08
C LYS A 247 0.15 19.39 -5.33
N ILE A 248 0.25 20.23 -6.35
CA ILE A 248 -0.84 21.09 -6.78
C ILE A 248 -1.04 21.06 -8.30
N ASP A 249 -2.30 20.93 -8.72
CA ASP A 249 -2.77 21.22 -10.07
C ASP A 249 -3.28 22.67 -10.09
N SER A 250 -2.40 23.61 -10.40
CA SER A 250 -2.69 25.04 -10.33
C SER A 250 -3.70 25.49 -11.37
N ALA A 251 -3.78 24.80 -12.52
CA ALA A 251 -4.82 25.06 -13.52
C ALA A 251 -6.25 24.80 -13.00
N THR A 252 -6.39 24.02 -11.93
CA THR A 252 -7.70 23.79 -11.27
C THR A 252 -7.73 24.25 -9.82
N ALA A 253 -6.66 24.88 -9.33
CA ALA A 253 -6.48 25.22 -7.92
C ALA A 253 -6.74 24.02 -6.97
N LYS A 254 -6.29 22.82 -7.36
CA LYS A 254 -6.48 21.59 -6.55
C LYS A 254 -5.15 21.12 -5.98
N GLY A 255 -4.98 21.32 -4.68
CA GLY A 255 -3.88 20.78 -3.90
C GLY A 255 -4.14 19.35 -3.40
N ALA A 256 -3.07 18.61 -3.13
CA ALA A 256 -3.12 17.40 -2.33
C ALA A 256 -3.41 17.78 -0.87
N GLN A 257 -3.98 16.86 -0.11
CA GLN A 257 -4.32 17.08 1.29
C GLN A 257 -4.09 15.81 2.09
N VAL A 258 -3.67 15.95 3.33
CA VAL A 258 -3.79 14.89 4.33
C VAL A 258 -4.78 15.34 5.41
N SER A 259 -5.67 14.46 5.82
CA SER A 259 -6.59 14.67 6.94
C SER A 259 -6.24 13.68 8.05
N ALA A 260 -5.98 14.13 9.27
CA ALA A 260 -5.52 13.27 10.37
C ALA A 260 -6.06 13.69 11.73
N ALA A 261 -6.33 12.72 12.61
CA ALA A 261 -6.81 12.94 13.98
C ALA A 261 -5.67 13.26 14.94
N GLY A 262 -5.08 14.45 14.75
CA GLY A 262 -3.90 14.92 15.47
C GLY A 262 -2.66 14.85 14.58
N VAL A 263 -1.86 15.92 14.62
CA VAL A 263 -0.68 16.08 13.75
C VAL A 263 0.50 16.57 14.56
N THR A 264 1.65 15.92 14.40
CA THR A 264 2.93 16.35 14.96
C THR A 264 3.97 16.44 13.86
N ILE A 265 4.65 17.59 13.78
CA ILE A 265 5.70 17.89 12.80
C ILE A 265 6.99 18.24 13.54
N GLN A 266 7.93 17.31 13.56
CA GLN A 266 9.21 17.45 14.27
C GLN A 266 10.29 17.99 13.33
N SER A 267 10.04 19.19 12.77
CA SER A 267 10.95 19.85 11.82
C SER A 267 11.17 19.07 10.51
N ALA A 268 10.17 18.31 10.07
CA ALA A 268 10.15 17.68 8.75
C ALA A 268 10.32 18.73 7.63
N PHE A 269 10.65 18.27 6.41
CA PHE A 269 10.79 19.15 5.25
C PHE A 269 9.51 19.21 4.41
N PHE A 270 9.09 20.40 4.01
CA PHE A 270 7.98 20.61 3.09
C PHE A 270 8.50 20.79 1.65
N SER A 271 8.07 19.95 0.73
CA SER A 271 8.55 19.96 -0.67
C SER A 271 7.38 20.07 -1.64
N PRO A 272 6.96 21.30 -2.00
CA PRO A 272 5.87 21.51 -2.94
C PRO A 272 6.29 21.21 -4.38
N SER A 273 5.35 20.78 -5.20
CA SER A 273 5.55 20.59 -6.64
C SER A 273 4.25 20.85 -7.42
N GLU A 274 4.40 21.44 -8.61
CA GLU A 274 3.29 21.70 -9.52
C GLU A 274 3.16 20.58 -10.54
N VAL A 275 1.97 19.98 -10.66
CA VAL A 275 1.71 18.93 -11.67
C VAL A 275 1.15 19.48 -12.97
N ARG A 276 0.54 20.67 -12.92
CA ARG A 276 0.03 21.39 -14.07
C ARG A 276 -0.01 22.89 -13.78
N ALA A 277 0.64 23.66 -14.65
CA ALA A 277 0.77 25.10 -14.53
C ALA A 277 -0.55 25.84 -14.69
N GLY A 278 -0.72 26.91 -13.92
CA GLY A 278 -1.86 27.82 -13.98
C GLY A 278 -1.71 28.95 -12.96
N ALA A 279 -2.34 30.09 -13.25
CA ALA A 279 -2.47 31.17 -12.28
C ALA A 279 -3.70 30.92 -11.39
N ILE A 280 -3.50 30.97 -10.08
CA ILE A 280 -4.56 30.84 -9.08
C ILE A 280 -4.94 32.23 -8.61
N THR A 281 -6.23 32.48 -8.44
CA THR A 281 -6.75 33.76 -7.96
C THR A 281 -6.21 34.08 -6.56
N THR A 282 -5.63 35.27 -6.38
CA THR A 282 -5.22 35.81 -5.06
C THR A 282 -6.36 35.70 -4.05
N GLY A 283 -6.05 35.30 -2.82
CA GLY A 283 -7.00 35.02 -1.76
C GLY A 283 -7.57 33.60 -1.77
N THR A 284 -7.25 32.78 -2.77
CA THR A 284 -7.62 31.34 -2.75
C THR A 284 -6.86 30.65 -1.62
N VAL A 285 -7.57 29.90 -0.79
CA VAL A 285 -7.02 29.13 0.33
C VAL A 285 -7.06 27.65 0.01
N LEU A 286 -5.93 26.98 0.19
CA LEU A 286 -5.79 25.53 0.02
C LEU A 286 -5.45 24.91 1.36
N THR A 287 -6.28 23.98 1.84
CA THR A 287 -5.95 23.17 3.01
C THR A 287 -4.95 22.08 2.62
N VAL A 288 -3.77 22.14 3.22
CA VAL A 288 -2.64 21.23 2.97
C VAL A 288 -2.62 20.09 3.99
N ILE A 289 -2.93 20.41 5.24
CA ILE A 289 -3.18 19.46 6.32
C ILE A 289 -4.48 19.85 7.01
N ASN A 290 -5.43 18.92 7.08
CA ASN A 290 -6.67 19.04 7.84
C ASN A 290 -6.52 18.28 9.16
N ASN A 291 -6.41 18.98 10.28
CA ASN A 291 -6.23 18.41 11.60
C ASN A 291 -7.57 18.24 12.31
N ILE A 292 -8.18 17.07 12.18
CA ILE A 292 -9.53 16.82 12.73
C ILE A 292 -9.56 16.60 14.26
N SER A 293 -8.44 16.80 14.96
CA SER A 293 -8.42 16.83 16.42
C SER A 293 -8.76 18.23 16.95
N LEU A 294 -8.99 18.37 18.25
CA LEU A 294 -9.18 19.70 18.86
C LEU A 294 -7.86 20.42 19.18
N ALA A 295 -6.74 19.70 19.20
CA ALA A 295 -5.44 20.27 19.51
C ALA A 295 -4.84 20.93 18.26
N PRO A 296 -4.04 22.02 18.41
CA PRO A 296 -3.30 22.59 17.30
C PRO A 296 -2.29 21.59 16.72
N ILE A 297 -1.82 21.83 15.49
CA ILE A 297 -0.69 21.10 14.93
C ILE A 297 0.52 21.32 15.85
N ALA A 298 1.11 20.25 16.36
CA ALA A 298 2.29 20.34 17.21
C ALA A 298 3.56 20.45 16.37
N GLY A 299 4.22 21.61 16.41
CA GLY A 299 5.44 21.88 15.64
C GLY A 299 5.18 22.36 14.21
N ALA A 300 6.24 22.50 13.42
CA ALA A 300 6.17 23.06 12.07
C ALA A 300 7.23 22.42 11.15
N PHE A 301 7.03 22.57 9.84
CA PHE A 301 8.05 22.22 8.86
C PHE A 301 9.25 23.17 8.97
N THR A 302 10.46 22.66 8.80
CA THR A 302 11.68 23.47 8.95
C THR A 302 11.79 24.63 7.96
N ASN A 303 11.16 24.50 6.78
CA ASN A 303 11.20 25.47 5.69
C ASN A 303 9.83 26.07 5.36
N LEU A 304 8.83 25.84 6.22
CA LEU A 304 7.51 26.43 6.09
C LEU A 304 6.95 26.74 7.51
N PRO A 305 7.61 27.62 8.28
CA PRO A 305 7.03 28.12 9.54
C PRO A 305 5.75 28.93 9.28
N ASP A 306 5.02 29.26 10.34
CA ASP A 306 3.80 30.06 10.23
C ASP A 306 4.09 31.44 9.60
N GLY A 307 3.22 31.87 8.69
CA GLY A 307 3.39 33.09 7.91
C GLY A 307 4.43 33.03 6.79
N ALA A 308 5.14 31.91 6.60
CA ALA A 308 6.17 31.78 5.57
C ALA A 308 5.61 31.94 4.14
N ILE A 309 6.41 32.53 3.26
CA ILE A 309 6.10 32.70 1.85
C ILE A 309 6.88 31.68 1.01
N ILE A 310 6.16 30.96 0.14
CA ILE A 310 6.75 30.04 -0.84
C ILE A 310 6.21 30.34 -2.23
N ILE A 311 6.99 29.99 -3.25
CA ILE A 311 6.60 30.10 -4.65
C ILE A 311 6.49 28.69 -5.24
N VAL A 312 5.38 28.41 -5.91
CA VAL A 312 5.15 27.15 -6.62
C VAL A 312 4.61 27.47 -8.01
N GLY A 313 5.40 27.21 -9.04
CA GLY A 313 5.07 27.66 -10.39
C GLY A 313 5.02 29.18 -10.47
N SER A 314 3.92 29.72 -10.98
CA SER A 314 3.66 31.17 -11.05
C SER A 314 2.92 31.75 -9.84
N ASN A 315 2.72 30.96 -8.77
CA ASN A 315 1.87 31.34 -7.65
C ASN A 315 2.70 31.52 -6.37
N THR A 316 2.43 32.61 -5.66
CA THR A 316 2.99 32.91 -4.33
C THR A 316 1.99 32.50 -3.26
N PHE A 317 2.43 31.73 -2.27
CA PHE A 317 1.58 31.26 -1.17
C PHE A 317 2.14 31.69 0.18
N GLN A 318 1.24 32.07 1.09
CA GLN A 318 1.53 32.28 2.50
C GLN A 318 0.98 31.12 3.34
N ALA A 319 1.80 30.57 4.24
CA ALA A 319 1.40 29.54 5.19
C ALA A 319 0.65 30.13 6.39
N ASN A 320 -0.37 29.40 6.86
CA ASN A 320 -1.10 29.67 8.10
C ASN A 320 -1.41 28.33 8.80
N TYR A 321 -0.91 28.15 10.03
CA TYR A 321 -1.13 26.97 10.88
C TYR A 321 -2.40 27.06 11.75
N GLU A 322 -3.07 28.20 11.74
CA GLU A 322 -4.36 28.46 12.39
C GLU A 322 -5.49 28.57 11.33
N GLY A 323 -5.31 27.92 10.17
CA GLY A 323 -6.29 27.92 9.08
C GLY A 323 -7.49 27.01 9.37
N GLY A 324 -8.44 26.98 8.43
CA GLY A 324 -9.60 26.08 8.50
C GLY A 324 -10.52 26.39 9.67
N ASP A 325 -10.65 25.45 10.60
CA ASP A 325 -11.37 25.59 11.88
C ASP A 325 -10.49 26.10 13.03
N GLY A 326 -9.25 26.52 12.73
CA GLY A 326 -8.33 27.14 13.67
C GLY A 326 -7.14 26.27 14.05
N ASN A 327 -6.94 25.11 13.42
CA ASN A 327 -5.77 24.26 13.66
C ASN A 327 -5.25 23.54 12.41
N ASP A 328 -5.61 24.01 11.22
CA ASP A 328 -5.15 23.45 9.94
C ASP A 328 -3.92 24.17 9.40
N LEU A 329 -3.08 23.43 8.64
CA LEU A 329 -2.11 24.06 7.77
C LEU A 329 -2.77 24.41 6.43
N THR A 330 -2.88 25.70 6.15
CA THR A 330 -3.40 26.25 4.91
C THR A 330 -2.33 27.05 4.16
N LEU A 331 -2.49 27.12 2.84
CA LEU A 331 -1.72 27.99 1.95
C LEU A 331 -2.67 28.96 1.26
N THR A 332 -2.50 30.26 1.49
CA THR A 332 -3.28 31.32 0.84
C THR A 332 -2.47 31.93 -0.29
N VAL A 333 -3.07 32.07 -1.48
CA VAL A 333 -2.42 32.78 -2.60
C VAL A 333 -2.35 34.26 -2.28
N VAL A 334 -1.15 34.84 -2.32
CA VAL A 334 -0.88 36.25 -2.04
C VAL A 334 -0.28 36.94 -3.28
N PRO A 335 -0.33 38.29 -3.36
CA PRO A 335 0.28 39.04 -4.46
C PRO A 335 1.78 38.77 -4.64
#